data_AF-A0A219AS13-F1
#
_entry.id   AF-A0A219AS13-F1
#
_cell.length_a   1.000
_cell.length_b   1.000
_cell.length_c   1.000
_cell.angle_alpha   90.00
_cell.angle_beta   90.00
_cell.angle_gamma   90.00
#
_symmetry.space_group_name_H-M   'P 1'
#
loop_
_entity.id
_entity.type
_entity.pdbx_description
1 polymer ?
#
loop_
_entity_poly.entity_id
_entity_poly.type
_entity_poly.pdbx_seq_one_letter_code
_entity_poly.pdbx_strand_id
1 'polypeptide(L)'
;MTDCHVCLSMRTRKPSHVQEGLSKTCILCCRLYCPNHAATNGPANDNNVCEINHQTYYRNHRQQSKADIFPSLSARAEFYGTELDVAGGREKGAEKYREATNK
;
A
#
# COMPACT_ATOMS: atom_id res chain seq x y z
N MET A 1 -3.07 -12.26 -15.33
CA MET A 1 -1.88 -12.49 -14.46
C MET A 1 -1.88 -11.42 -13.39
N THR A 2 -2.13 -11.80 -12.15
CA THR A 2 -2.17 -10.93 -10.97
C THR A 2 -0.91 -11.20 -10.14
N ASP A 3 0.25 -10.79 -10.65
CA ASP A 3 1.54 -11.05 -10.02
C ASP A 3 1.79 -10.14 -8.80
N CYS A 4 2.26 -10.76 -7.73
CA CYS A 4 2.72 -10.13 -6.50
C CYS A 4 3.98 -9.31 -6.80
N HIS A 5 3.96 -8.04 -6.43
CA HIS A 5 5.10 -7.15 -6.68
C HIS A 5 6.38 -7.60 -5.92
N VAL A 6 6.23 -8.30 -4.80
CA VAL A 6 7.37 -8.88 -4.06
C VAL A 6 7.92 -10.09 -4.82
N CYS A 7 7.07 -11.02 -5.27
CA CYS A 7 7.50 -12.16 -6.09
C CYS A 7 8.22 -11.71 -7.37
N LEU A 8 7.71 -10.66 -8.02
CA LEU A 8 8.36 -10.07 -9.20
C LEU A 8 9.75 -9.53 -8.86
N SER A 9 9.87 -8.81 -7.75
CA SER A 9 11.18 -8.33 -7.26
C SER A 9 12.12 -9.50 -6.94
N MET A 10 11.63 -10.54 -6.26
CA MET A 10 12.42 -11.75 -5.96
C MET A 10 12.88 -12.45 -7.23
N ARG A 11 12.05 -12.52 -8.28
CA ARG A 11 12.39 -13.15 -9.55
C ARG A 11 13.57 -12.48 -10.25
N THR A 12 13.80 -11.18 -10.02
CA THR A 12 15.00 -10.49 -10.55
C THR A 12 16.30 -11.04 -9.95
N ARG A 13 16.26 -11.53 -8.72
CA ARG A 13 17.43 -12.10 -8.01
C ARG A 13 17.48 -13.62 -8.09
N LYS A 14 16.32 -14.27 -8.11
CA LYS A 14 16.15 -15.73 -8.18
C LYS A 14 15.05 -16.07 -9.20
N PRO A 15 15.42 -16.35 -10.46
CA PRO A 15 14.46 -16.59 -11.54
C PRO A 15 13.51 -17.78 -11.28
N SER A 16 13.95 -18.76 -10.48
CA SER A 16 13.14 -19.92 -10.08
C SER A 16 12.10 -19.61 -8.99
N HIS A 17 11.99 -18.36 -8.52
CA HIS A 17 10.97 -17.97 -7.56
C HIS A 17 9.58 -17.99 -8.21
N VAL A 18 8.71 -18.84 -7.67
CA VAL A 18 7.32 -19.02 -8.10
C VAL A 18 6.41 -18.39 -7.05
N GLN A 19 5.40 -17.66 -7.51
CA GLN A 19 4.35 -17.16 -6.64
C GLN A 19 3.39 -18.28 -6.28
N GLU A 20 3.06 -18.39 -5.00
CA GLU A 20 2.04 -19.30 -4.52
C GLU A 20 0.77 -18.52 -4.14
N GLY A 21 -0.37 -18.95 -4.68
CA GLY A 21 -1.68 -18.37 -4.40
C GLY A 21 -2.04 -17.12 -5.21
N LEU A 22 -3.29 -16.68 -5.04
CA LEU A 22 -3.84 -15.50 -5.70
C LEU A 22 -3.44 -14.21 -4.98
N SER A 23 -3.08 -13.19 -5.75
CA SER A 23 -2.73 -11.90 -5.19
C SER A 23 -3.95 -11.09 -4.76
N LYS A 24 -3.78 -10.31 -3.68
CA LYS A 24 -4.70 -9.27 -3.19
C LYS A 24 -4.06 -7.90 -3.37
N THR A 25 -4.86 -6.84 -3.30
CA THR A 25 -4.37 -5.45 -3.43
C THR A 25 -4.02 -4.88 -2.06
N CYS A 26 -2.80 -4.36 -1.91
CA CYS A 26 -2.39 -3.69 -0.69
C CYS A 26 -3.06 -2.32 -0.59
N ILE A 27 -3.75 -2.06 0.51
CA ILE A 27 -4.45 -0.78 0.70
C ILE A 27 -3.51 0.41 0.94
N LEU A 28 -2.25 0.16 1.32
CA LEU A 28 -1.26 1.21 1.59
C LEU A 28 -0.44 1.61 0.37
N CYS A 29 -0.30 0.77 -0.65
CA CYS A 29 0.50 1.11 -1.83
C CYS A 29 -0.17 0.75 -3.17
N CYS A 30 -1.40 0.25 -3.13
CA CYS A 30 -2.22 -0.15 -4.28
C CYS A 30 -1.55 -1.18 -5.21
N ARG A 31 -0.57 -1.95 -4.70
CA ARG A 31 0.12 -3.01 -5.44
C ARG A 31 -0.41 -4.39 -5.05
N LEU A 32 -0.35 -5.33 -5.99
CA LEU A 32 -0.74 -6.72 -5.75
C LEU A 32 0.31 -7.48 -4.93
N TYR A 33 -0.12 -8.30 -3.97
CA TYR A 33 0.73 -9.20 -3.19
C TYR A 33 0.06 -10.55 -2.91
N CYS A 34 0.83 -11.62 -2.83
CA CYS A 34 0.32 -12.97 -2.56
C CYS A 34 0.23 -13.23 -1.04
N PRO A 35 -0.47 -14.29 -0.61
CA PRO A 35 -0.66 -14.59 0.81
C PRO A 35 0.65 -14.79 1.59
N ASN A 36 1.69 -15.33 0.93
CA ASN A 36 3.01 -15.53 1.53
C ASN A 36 3.73 -14.21 1.84
N HIS A 37 3.38 -13.15 1.09
CA HIS A 37 3.96 -11.81 1.21
C HIS A 37 2.96 -10.84 1.85
N ALA A 38 2.03 -11.35 2.65
CA ALA A 38 1.13 -10.57 3.48
C ALA A 38 1.86 -10.11 4.75
N ALA A 39 1.48 -8.96 5.30
CA ALA A 39 1.98 -8.49 6.58
C ALA A 39 1.63 -9.50 7.69
N THR A 40 2.62 -9.95 8.46
CA THR A 40 2.48 -10.94 9.53
C THR A 40 1.97 -10.35 10.85
N ASN A 41 2.02 -9.02 11.01
CA ASN A 41 1.71 -8.31 12.25
C ASN A 41 0.35 -7.58 12.23
N GLY A 42 -0.53 -7.93 11.29
CA GLY A 42 -1.89 -7.37 11.22
C GLY A 42 -2.85 -8.10 12.19
N PRO A 43 -3.97 -7.46 12.61
CA PRO A 43 -5.05 -8.20 13.25
C PRO A 43 -5.45 -9.36 12.32
N ALA A 44 -5.53 -10.57 12.88
CA ALA A 44 -5.45 -11.87 12.20
C ALA A 44 -6.42 -12.10 11.00
N ASN A 45 -7.35 -11.17 10.73
CA ASN A 45 -8.36 -11.29 9.68
C ASN A 45 -8.30 -10.19 8.60
N ASP A 46 -7.52 -9.11 8.78
CA ASP A 46 -7.47 -7.94 7.88
C ASP A 46 -6.08 -7.76 7.25
N ASN A 47 -5.51 -8.87 6.78
CA ASN A 47 -4.25 -8.92 6.03
C ASN A 47 -4.40 -8.31 4.63
N ASN A 48 -4.80 -7.03 4.55
CA ASN A 48 -4.95 -6.19 3.35
C ASN A 48 -3.69 -5.36 3.06
N VAL A 49 -2.58 -5.67 3.76
CA VAL A 49 -1.29 -4.98 3.65
C VAL A 49 -0.22 -6.00 3.28
N CYS A 50 0.66 -5.66 2.32
CA CYS A 50 1.79 -6.50 1.97
C CYS A 50 2.92 -6.40 3.01
N GLU A 51 3.88 -7.33 2.98
CA GLU A 51 4.99 -7.41 3.95
C GLU A 51 5.93 -6.20 3.95
N ILE A 52 5.88 -5.34 2.91
CA ILE A 52 6.77 -4.18 2.83
C ILE A 52 6.53 -3.29 4.05
N ASN A 53 7.63 -2.87 4.69
CA ASN A 53 7.58 -1.82 5.69
C ASN A 53 7.28 -0.47 5.01
N HIS A 54 6.02 -0.11 4.94
CA HIS A 54 5.53 1.09 4.27
C HIS A 54 6.07 2.38 4.90
N GLN A 55 6.28 2.40 6.21
CA GLN A 55 6.87 3.54 6.90
C GLN A 55 8.30 3.81 6.42
N THR A 56 9.12 2.76 6.34
CA THR A 56 10.51 2.86 5.87
C THR A 56 10.54 3.17 4.37
N TYR A 57 9.69 2.51 3.57
CA TYR A 57 9.59 2.77 2.14
C TYR A 57 9.21 4.23 1.88
N TYR A 58 8.19 4.74 2.57
CA TYR A 58 7.76 6.13 2.46
C TYR A 58 8.88 7.10 2.84
N ARG A 59 9.59 6.85 3.95
CA ARG A 59 10.71 7.70 4.39
C ARG A 59 11.85 7.76 3.38
N ASN A 60 12.20 6.62 2.78
CA ASN A 60 13.30 6.53 1.82
C ASN A 60 12.91 7.05 0.43
N HIS A 61 11.61 7.14 0.14
CA HIS A 61 11.09 7.55 -1.15
C HIS A 61 10.18 8.78 -1.05
N ARG A 62 10.33 9.67 -0.05
CA ARG A 62 9.43 10.83 0.16
C ARG A 62 9.29 11.75 -1.07
N GLN A 63 10.32 11.82 -1.91
CA GLN A 63 10.29 12.62 -3.15
C GLN A 63 9.68 11.87 -4.36
N GLN A 64 9.55 10.55 -4.26
CA GLN A 64 9.04 9.65 -5.30
C GLN A 64 7.75 8.94 -4.90
N SER A 65 7.28 9.14 -3.67
CA SER A 65 6.03 8.58 -3.15
C SER A 65 4.91 9.14 -3.99
N LYS A 66 4.46 8.32 -4.95
CA LYS A 66 3.22 8.54 -5.70
C LYS A 66 2.10 8.78 -4.70
N ALA A 67 1.12 9.59 -5.08
CA ALA A 67 0.04 10.08 -4.21
C ALA A 67 -0.73 8.96 -3.47
N ASP A 68 -0.59 7.70 -3.89
CA ASP A 68 -1.30 6.54 -3.34
C ASP A 68 -0.43 5.62 -2.45
N ILE A 69 0.72 6.09 -1.94
CA ILE A 69 1.55 5.31 -0.99
C ILE A 69 1.49 5.92 0.41
N PHE A 70 0.86 5.21 1.33
CA PHE A 70 0.68 5.60 2.72
C PHE A 70 1.65 4.86 3.64
N PRO A 71 2.29 5.54 4.62
CA PRO A 71 3.22 4.91 5.55
C PRO A 71 2.54 3.98 6.57
N SER A 72 1.25 4.19 6.84
CA SER A 72 0.46 3.41 7.81
C SER A 72 -1.04 3.49 7.49
N LEU A 73 -1.82 2.60 8.11
CA LEU A 73 -3.29 2.63 8.00
C LEU A 73 -3.88 3.93 8.56
N SER A 74 -3.31 4.45 9.65
CA SER A 74 -3.71 5.73 10.25
C SER A 74 -3.50 6.88 9.27
N ALA A 75 -2.33 6.97 8.63
CA ALA A 75 -2.05 8.02 7.64
C ALA A 75 -2.99 7.93 6.43
N ARG A 76 -3.38 6.72 6.03
CA ARG A 76 -4.40 6.50 5.00
C ARG A 76 -5.78 6.97 5.45
N ALA A 77 -6.18 6.66 6.68
CA ALA A 77 -7.46 7.11 7.23
C ALA A 77 -7.53 8.63 7.38
N GLU A 78 -6.44 9.28 7.77
CA GLU A 78 -6.33 10.75 7.81
C GLU A 78 -6.47 11.36 6.40
N PHE A 79 -5.93 10.70 5.37
CA PHE A 79 -6.02 11.19 3.99
C PHE A 79 -7.43 11.09 3.40
N TYR A 80 -8.12 9.97 3.62
CA TYR A 80 -9.49 9.78 3.12
C TYR A 80 -10.56 10.38 4.03
N GLY A 81 -10.19 10.86 5.23
CA GLY A 81 -11.14 11.13 6.29
C GLY A 81 -11.78 9.85 6.80
N THR A 82 -12.19 9.83 8.06
CA THR A 82 -13.02 8.75 8.61
C THR A 82 -14.46 8.87 8.10
N GLU A 83 -14.68 8.89 6.78
CA GLU A 83 -16.03 8.94 6.20
C GLU A 83 -16.45 7.52 5.80
N LEU A 84 -16.85 6.76 6.82
CA LEU A 84 -17.90 5.74 6.67
C LEU A 84 -19.26 6.44 6.72
N ASP A 85 -19.49 7.43 5.87
CA ASP A 85 -20.80 8.01 5.68
C ASP A 85 -21.16 7.96 4.20
N VAL A 86 -21.96 6.94 3.88
CA VAL A 86 -23.10 6.96 2.97
C VAL A 86 -22.91 7.68 1.61
N ALA A 87 -22.86 6.84 0.58
CA ALA A 87 -23.39 7.12 -0.77
C ALA A 87 -23.03 8.47 -1.42
N GLY A 88 -21.93 8.46 -2.21
CA GLY A 88 -21.78 9.31 -3.38
C GLY A 88 -20.96 10.59 -3.17
N GLY A 89 -19.74 10.60 -3.70
CA GLY A 89 -18.93 11.81 -3.74
C GLY A 89 -17.47 11.54 -3.98
N ARG A 90 -17.07 11.51 -5.26
CA ARG A 90 -15.68 11.51 -5.71
C ARG A 90 -15.04 12.86 -5.32
N GLU A 91 -13.72 12.95 -5.47
CA GLU A 91 -12.95 14.19 -5.72
C GLU A 91 -12.94 15.30 -4.65
N LYS A 92 -12.03 15.24 -3.65
CA LYS A 92 -11.41 16.44 -3.02
C LYS A 92 -10.25 16.23 -2.00
N GLY A 93 -9.56 15.08 -1.99
CA GLY A 93 -8.48 14.84 -1.00
C GLY A 93 -7.07 15.35 -1.37
N ALA A 94 -6.77 15.52 -2.66
CA ALA A 94 -5.38 15.69 -3.13
C ALA A 94 -4.79 17.10 -2.94
N GLU A 95 -5.63 18.12 -2.70
CA GLU A 95 -5.19 19.53 -2.67
C GLU A 95 -4.52 19.93 -1.34
N LYS A 96 -4.98 19.38 -0.20
CA LYS A 96 -4.48 19.76 1.12
C LYS A 96 -3.06 19.28 1.46
N TYR A 97 -2.56 18.22 0.81
CA TYR A 97 -1.20 17.70 1.11
C TYR A 97 -0.08 18.52 0.44
N ARG A 98 -0.37 19.19 -0.68
CA ARG A 98 0.61 20.03 -1.39
C ARG A 98 1.00 21.28 -0.59
N GLU A 99 0.10 21.80 0.24
CA GLU A 99 0.36 22.98 1.08
C GLU A 99 1.15 22.64 2.36
N ALA A 100 1.05 21.40 2.86
CA ALA A 100 1.72 20.98 4.09
C ALA A 100 3.20 20.57 3.89
N THR A 101 3.67 20.41 2.65
CA THR A 101 5.04 20.00 2.32
C THR A 101 5.95 21.14 1.86
N ASN A 102 5.46 22.39 1.90
CA ASN A 102 6.19 23.59 1.47
C ASN A 102 6.34 24.63 2.59
N LYS A 103 6.55 24.18 3.83
CA LYS A 103 6.93 25.00 4.98
C LYS A 103 8.14 24.42 5.69
#